data_AF-A0A2X2TFA0-F1
#
_entry.id   AF-A0A2X2TFA0-F1
#
_cell.length_a   1.000
_cell.length_b   1.000
_cell.length_c   1.000
_cell.angle_alpha   90.00
_cell.angle_beta   90.00
_cell.angle_gamma   90.00
#
_symmetry.space_group_name_H-M   'P 1'
#
loop_
_entity.id
_entity.type
_entity.pdbx_description
1 polymer ?
#
loop_
_entity_poly.entity_id
_entity_poly.type
_entity_poly.pdbx_seq_one_letter_code
_entity_poly.pdbx_strand_id
1 'polypeptide(L)'
;MYTLLSVPKDVQIFFPMAALLGALLGLGMLAQRSELVVMQASGYTRMQIASSVMKTAIPLVLLTMAIGEWVAPQGEQMARNYRAQMLLGGSLLSTTNAIWAKDGHDFVYIDHVNSETEIAGIMIYHFNGERRLLSVRNAAAAKYDAEHKVWRLSQVDESNLSDPKQITGSQTVSGEWQTNLTPDKLGVVALDPDSLSISGLYGYIKYLKTSGQDSRRYQLNMWSKIFAPVSVAVMMLMALSFIFGPLRSVRWA
;
A
#
# COMPACT_ATOMS: atom_id res chain seq x y z
N MET A 1 -0.71 5.86 21.37
CA MET A 1 -0.22 4.59 20.78
C MET A 1 -0.40 4.57 19.28
N TYR A 2 -1.63 4.75 18.75
CA TYR A 2 -1.89 4.87 17.31
C TYR A 2 -0.97 5.88 16.59
N THR A 3 -0.88 7.11 17.12
CA THR A 3 -0.04 8.17 16.56
C THR A 3 1.43 7.77 16.47
N LEU A 4 1.97 7.12 17.49
CA LEU A 4 3.37 6.67 17.54
C LEU A 4 3.67 5.62 16.47
N LEU A 5 2.71 4.72 16.20
CA LEU A 5 2.83 3.67 15.20
C LEU A 5 2.71 4.21 13.76
N SER A 6 2.05 5.36 13.56
CA SER A 6 1.97 6.04 12.26
C SER A 6 3.12 7.01 11.97
N VAL A 7 3.94 7.38 12.97
CA VAL A 7 5.12 8.27 12.77
C VAL A 7 6.04 7.83 11.62
N PRO A 8 6.38 6.54 11.45
CA PRO A 8 7.26 6.14 10.34
C PRO A 8 6.71 6.48 8.95
N LYS A 9 5.38 6.47 8.79
CA LYS A 9 4.70 6.88 7.55
C LYS A 9 4.82 8.38 7.33
N ASP A 10 4.62 9.18 8.38
CA ASP A 10 4.79 10.63 8.30
C ASP A 10 6.25 11.00 7.97
N VAL A 11 7.22 10.32 8.59
CA VAL A 11 8.65 10.47 8.26
C VAL A 11 8.88 10.20 6.78
N GLN A 12 8.29 9.16 6.21
CA GLN A 12 8.41 8.84 4.78
C GLN A 12 7.83 9.94 3.88
N ILE A 13 6.69 10.53 4.25
CA ILE A 13 6.02 11.59 3.47
C ILE A 13 6.81 12.90 3.52
N PHE A 14 7.26 13.30 4.72
CA PHE A 14 7.94 14.60 4.93
C PHE A 14 9.45 14.55 4.66
N PHE A 15 10.04 13.37 4.45
CA PHE A 15 11.49 13.21 4.25
C PHE A 15 12.09 14.12 3.17
N PRO A 16 11.50 14.23 1.95
CA PRO A 16 12.08 15.07 0.91
C PRO A 16 12.07 16.57 1.27
N MET A 17 11.03 17.05 1.95
CA MET A 17 10.95 18.44 2.43
C MET A 17 11.95 18.69 3.55
N ALA A 18 12.11 17.75 4.48
CA ALA A 18 13.10 17.83 5.54
C ALA A 18 14.54 17.82 4.97
N ALA A 19 14.81 17.00 3.95
CA ALA A 19 16.10 16.97 3.27
C ALA A 19 16.42 18.29 2.57
N LEU A 20 15.44 18.91 1.90
CA LEU A 20 15.57 20.24 1.29
C LEU A 20 15.95 21.30 2.34
N LEU A 21 15.14 21.41 3.41
CA LEU A 21 15.35 22.39 4.47
C LEU A 21 16.66 22.17 5.23
N GLY A 22 16.97 20.91 5.56
CA GLY A 22 18.21 20.55 6.24
C GLY A 22 19.44 20.88 5.41
N ALA A 23 19.42 20.59 4.11
CA ALA A 23 20.50 20.97 3.19
C ALA A 23 20.62 22.49 3.06
N LEU A 24 19.49 23.21 2.97
CA LEU A 24 19.46 24.67 2.91
C LEU A 24 20.05 25.32 4.16
N LEU A 25 19.65 24.87 5.35
CA LEU A 25 20.15 25.38 6.62
C LEU A 25 21.63 25.02 6.83
N GLY A 26 22.02 23.78 6.54
CA GLY A 26 23.39 23.31 6.68
C GLY A 26 24.36 24.08 5.77
N LEU A 27 24.05 24.15 4.47
CA LEU A 27 24.84 24.92 3.51
C LEU A 27 24.74 26.43 3.77
N GLY A 28 23.60 26.93 4.24
CA GLY A 28 23.38 28.32 4.62
C GLY A 28 24.28 28.74 5.78
N MET A 29 24.41 27.92 6.82
CA MET A 29 25.32 28.20 7.94
C MET A 29 26.79 28.21 7.49
N LEU A 30 27.20 27.27 6.63
CA LEU A 30 28.55 27.25 6.04
C LEU A 30 28.81 28.49 5.18
N ALA A 31 27.78 28.97 4.45
CA ALA A 31 27.87 30.20 3.68
C ALA A 31 28.00 31.43 4.58
N GLN A 32 27.19 31.52 5.64
CA GLN A 32 27.16 32.65 6.56
C GLN A 32 28.47 32.80 7.34
N ARG A 33 29.09 31.69 7.75
CA ARG A 33 30.43 31.66 8.39
C ARG A 33 31.58 31.84 7.41
N SER A 34 31.29 32.11 6.13
CA SER A 34 32.27 32.22 5.03
C SER A 34 33.09 30.95 4.77
N GLU A 35 32.72 29.79 5.32
CA GLU A 35 33.44 28.52 5.16
C GLU A 35 33.40 28.04 3.69
N LEU A 36 32.28 28.21 3.01
CA LEU A 36 32.17 27.88 1.58
C LEU A 36 33.09 28.76 0.70
N VAL A 37 33.32 30.01 1.10
CA VAL A 37 34.20 30.94 0.38
C VAL A 37 35.66 30.56 0.61
N VAL A 38 36.02 30.22 1.86
CA VAL A 38 37.36 29.74 2.21
C VAL A 38 37.69 28.47 1.43
N MET A 39 36.78 27.49 1.39
CA MET A 39 36.96 26.27 0.59
C MET A 39 37.26 26.59 -0.88
N GLN A 40 36.48 27.49 -1.49
CA GLN A 40 36.68 27.89 -2.89
C GLN A 40 38.02 28.61 -3.10
N ALA A 41 38.43 29.46 -2.16
CA ALA A 41 39.72 30.14 -2.21
C ALA A 41 40.91 29.17 -2.07
N SER A 42 40.73 28.07 -1.33
CA SER A 42 41.72 26.99 -1.20
C SER A 42 41.75 26.02 -2.39
N GLY A 43 40.99 26.28 -3.47
CA GLY A 43 40.99 25.48 -4.69
C GLY A 43 39.88 24.43 -4.77
N TYR A 44 38.95 24.35 -3.80
CA TYR A 44 37.79 23.48 -3.94
C TYR A 44 36.78 24.04 -4.93
N THR A 45 36.45 23.26 -5.95
CA THR A 45 35.43 23.64 -6.93
C THR A 45 34.02 23.51 -6.34
N ARG A 46 33.07 24.30 -6.85
CA ARG A 46 31.65 24.18 -6.50
C ARG A 46 31.11 22.77 -6.74
N MET A 47 31.59 22.08 -7.78
CA MET A 47 31.20 20.71 -8.10
C MET A 47 31.71 19.70 -7.07
N GLN A 48 32.90 19.90 -6.50
CA GLN A 48 33.40 19.05 -5.41
C GLN A 48 32.53 19.21 -4.16
N ILE A 49 32.15 20.44 -3.80
CA ILE A 49 31.23 20.69 -2.67
C ILE A 49 29.88 20.01 -2.93
N ALA A 50 29.33 20.16 -4.15
CA ALA A 50 28.11 19.48 -4.58
C ALA A 50 28.20 17.96 -4.40
N SER A 51 29.31 17.37 -4.87
CA SER A 51 29.55 15.93 -4.76
C SER A 51 29.66 15.45 -3.30
N SER A 52 30.22 16.26 -2.41
CA SER A 52 30.30 15.93 -0.98
C SER A 52 28.92 15.87 -0.34
N VAL A 53 28.04 16.82 -0.66
CA VAL A 53 26.65 16.80 -0.18
C VAL A 53 25.89 15.59 -0.77
N MET A 54 26.07 15.30 -2.06
CA MET A 54 25.46 14.12 -2.66
C MET A 54 25.97 12.81 -2.06
N LYS A 55 27.22 12.74 -1.58
CA LYS A 55 27.69 11.57 -0.83
C LYS A 55 26.98 11.43 0.51
N THR A 56 26.67 12.54 1.19
CA THR A 56 25.87 12.50 2.43
C THR A 56 24.41 12.14 2.19
N ALA A 57 23.90 12.31 0.96
CA ALA A 57 22.55 11.88 0.57
C ALA A 57 22.36 10.36 0.59
N ILE A 58 23.41 9.59 0.28
CA ILE A 58 23.34 8.13 0.12
C ILE A 58 22.81 7.43 1.39
N PRO A 59 23.37 7.66 2.60
CA PRO A 59 22.84 7.04 3.80
C PRO A 59 21.41 7.49 4.12
N LEU A 60 21.03 8.73 3.82
CA LEU A 60 19.65 9.20 3.98
C LEU A 60 18.69 8.44 3.06
N VAL A 61 19.04 8.27 1.79
CA VAL A 61 18.26 7.50 0.81
C VAL A 61 18.06 6.05 1.25
N LEU A 62 19.13 5.40 1.70
CA LEU A 62 19.06 4.03 2.21
C LEU A 62 18.15 3.91 3.42
N LEU A 63 18.22 4.90 4.34
CA LEU A 63 17.34 4.97 5.49
C LEU A 63 15.87 5.10 5.06
N THR A 64 15.54 5.99 4.12
CA THR A 64 14.16 6.16 3.64
C THR A 64 13.63 4.90 2.96
N MET A 65 14.47 4.20 2.20
CA MET A 65 14.11 2.92 1.59
C MET A 65 13.82 1.84 2.64
N ALA A 66 14.68 1.71 3.64
CA ALA A 66 14.49 0.74 4.73
C ALA A 66 13.21 1.04 5.53
N ILE A 67 12.93 2.31 5.81
CA ILE A 67 11.69 2.74 6.46
C ILE A 67 10.49 2.41 5.56
N GLY A 68 10.54 2.72 4.28
CA GLY A 68 9.42 2.54 3.36
C GLY A 68 9.05 1.09 3.06
N GLU A 69 10.02 0.16 3.12
CA GLU A 69 9.76 -1.26 2.85
C GLU A 69 9.40 -2.05 4.11
N TRP A 70 10.00 -1.75 5.27
CA TRP A 70 9.80 -2.54 6.49
C TRP A 70 9.07 -1.79 7.60
N VAL A 71 9.50 -0.58 7.94
CA VAL A 71 9.04 0.11 9.17
C VAL A 71 7.67 0.76 8.99
N ALA A 72 7.47 1.51 7.91
CA ALA A 72 6.24 2.22 7.61
C ALA A 72 5.04 1.30 7.38
N PRO A 73 5.12 0.24 6.53
CA PRO A 73 3.97 -0.64 6.33
C PRO A 73 3.61 -1.42 7.59
N GLN A 74 4.59 -1.95 8.34
CA GLN A 74 4.33 -2.68 9.58
C GLN A 74 3.75 -1.77 10.67
N GLY A 75 4.30 -0.56 10.84
CA GLY A 75 3.81 0.42 11.80
C GLY A 75 2.37 0.84 11.52
N GLU A 76 2.04 1.15 10.26
CA GLU A 76 0.69 1.56 9.87
C GLU A 76 -0.32 0.42 10.01
N GLN A 77 0.05 -0.82 9.66
CA GLN A 77 -0.79 -1.99 9.86
C GLN A 77 -1.08 -2.21 11.35
N MET A 78 -0.05 -2.16 12.20
CA MET A 78 -0.21 -2.25 13.65
C MET A 78 -1.06 -1.12 14.23
N ALA A 79 -0.84 0.13 13.78
CA ALA A 79 -1.62 1.29 14.20
C ALA A 79 -3.11 1.05 13.93
N ARG A 80 -3.44 0.65 12.71
CA ARG A 80 -4.83 0.46 12.30
C ARG A 80 -5.47 -0.75 12.97
N ASN A 81 -4.75 -1.87 13.12
CA ASN A 81 -5.22 -3.01 13.89
C ASN A 81 -5.54 -2.62 15.34
N TYR A 82 -4.67 -1.84 15.97
CA TYR A 82 -4.88 -1.36 17.34
C TYR A 82 -6.10 -0.44 17.46
N ARG A 83 -6.27 0.48 16.51
CA ARG A 83 -7.44 1.37 16.47
C ARG A 83 -8.74 0.60 16.24
N ALA A 84 -8.75 -0.37 15.33
CA ALA A 84 -9.91 -1.22 15.07
C ALA A 84 -10.28 -2.06 16.29
N GLN A 85 -9.28 -2.64 16.96
CA GLN A 85 -9.50 -3.43 18.17
C GLN A 85 -10.08 -2.61 19.32
N MET A 86 -9.66 -1.36 19.48
CA MET A 86 -10.19 -0.47 20.52
C MET A 86 -11.57 0.11 20.22
N LEU A 87 -11.89 0.35 18.95
CA LEU A 87 -13.20 0.92 18.57
C LEU A 87 -14.29 -0.15 18.43
N LEU A 88 -13.93 -1.37 18.01
CA LEU A 88 -14.87 -2.39 17.54
C LEU A 88 -14.64 -3.78 18.17
N GLY A 89 -13.67 -3.93 19.08
CA GLY A 89 -13.46 -5.17 19.85
C GLY A 89 -12.74 -6.32 19.13
N GLY A 90 -12.23 -6.12 17.90
CA GLY A 90 -11.58 -7.16 17.08
C GLY A 90 -10.52 -6.66 16.09
N SER A 91 -9.85 -7.57 15.37
CA SER A 91 -8.85 -7.25 14.33
C SER A 91 -9.50 -6.52 13.13
N LEU A 92 -8.74 -5.78 12.29
CA LEU A 92 -9.28 -5.11 11.08
C LEU A 92 -10.06 -6.08 10.19
N LEU A 93 -9.57 -7.32 10.05
CA LEU A 93 -10.26 -8.38 9.31
C LEU A 93 -11.62 -8.71 9.93
N SER A 94 -11.69 -8.81 11.26
CA SER A 94 -12.93 -9.05 12.03
C SER A 94 -13.95 -7.91 11.97
N THR A 95 -13.53 -6.73 11.50
CA THR A 95 -14.26 -5.46 11.67
C THR A 95 -14.52 -4.73 10.36
N THR A 96 -14.10 -5.31 9.22
CA THR A 96 -14.40 -4.71 7.91
C THR A 96 -15.85 -5.03 7.55
N ASN A 97 -16.64 -3.97 7.33
CA ASN A 97 -17.94 -4.07 6.65
C ASN A 97 -17.82 -4.95 5.41
N ALA A 98 -18.91 -5.61 5.07
CA ALA A 98 -18.94 -6.63 4.04
C ALA A 98 -18.09 -6.35 2.79
N ILE A 99 -17.25 -7.33 2.45
CA ILE A 99 -16.23 -7.24 1.42
C ILE A 99 -16.81 -7.69 0.09
N TRP A 100 -16.64 -6.86 -0.94
CA TRP A 100 -16.92 -7.23 -2.33
C TRP A 100 -15.61 -7.53 -3.05
N ALA A 101 -15.51 -8.73 -3.62
CA ALA A 101 -14.41 -9.16 -4.46
C ALA A 101 -14.91 -9.61 -5.84
N LYS A 102 -14.04 -9.55 -6.84
CA LYS A 102 -14.34 -10.01 -8.19
C LYS A 102 -13.26 -10.97 -8.67
N ASP A 103 -13.67 -12.16 -9.09
CA ASP A 103 -12.80 -13.19 -9.66
C ASP A 103 -13.31 -13.58 -11.05
N GLY A 104 -12.68 -13.09 -12.11
CA GLY A 104 -13.13 -13.32 -13.48
C GLY A 104 -14.53 -12.76 -13.76
N HIS A 105 -15.52 -13.63 -13.93
CA HIS A 105 -16.93 -13.27 -14.11
C HIS A 105 -17.77 -13.41 -12.83
N ASP A 106 -17.13 -13.77 -11.71
CA ASP A 106 -17.80 -13.98 -10.44
C ASP A 106 -17.65 -12.75 -9.55
N PHE A 107 -18.75 -12.34 -8.93
CA PHE A 107 -18.77 -11.32 -7.90
C PHE A 107 -19.06 -12.00 -6.58
N VAL A 108 -18.24 -11.73 -5.58
CA VAL A 108 -18.31 -12.39 -4.28
C VAL A 108 -18.54 -11.32 -3.23
N TYR A 109 -19.56 -11.52 -2.43
CA TYR A 109 -19.86 -10.75 -1.23
C TYR A 109 -19.51 -11.61 -0.02
N ILE A 110 -18.81 -11.04 0.94
CA ILE A 110 -18.47 -11.69 2.22
C ILE A 110 -18.96 -10.76 3.31
N ASP A 111 -19.93 -11.21 4.09
CA ASP A 111 -20.54 -10.40 5.14
C ASP A 111 -19.55 -10.08 6.27
N HIS A 112 -18.87 -11.09 6.79
CA HIS A 112 -17.89 -10.92 7.86
C HIS A 112 -16.74 -11.94 7.78
N VAL A 113 -15.55 -11.51 8.19
CA VAL A 113 -14.34 -12.35 8.21
C VAL A 113 -14.00 -12.67 9.67
N ASN A 114 -14.26 -13.90 10.11
CA ASN A 114 -14.02 -14.32 11.50
C ASN A 114 -12.53 -14.43 11.82
N SER A 115 -11.73 -14.92 10.88
CA SER A 115 -10.28 -15.12 11.00
C SER A 115 -9.63 -15.11 9.63
N GLU A 116 -8.29 -15.08 9.55
CA GLU A 116 -7.59 -15.09 8.25
C GLU A 116 -8.01 -16.26 7.35
N THR A 117 -8.36 -17.41 7.94
CA THR A 117 -8.72 -18.63 7.23
C THR A 117 -10.22 -18.98 7.30
N GLU A 118 -11.03 -18.15 7.95
CA GLU A 118 -12.46 -18.42 8.17
C GLU A 118 -13.30 -17.18 7.88
N ILE A 119 -14.24 -17.33 6.95
CA ILE A 119 -15.15 -16.28 6.51
C ILE A 119 -16.59 -16.76 6.63
N ALA A 120 -17.54 -15.85 6.79
CA ALA A 120 -18.93 -16.19 6.95
C ALA A 120 -19.87 -15.21 6.23
N GLY A 121 -21.05 -15.72 5.89
CA GLY A 121 -22.03 -15.03 5.04
C GLY A 121 -21.49 -14.75 3.63
N ILE A 122 -21.15 -15.79 2.87
CA ILE A 122 -20.61 -15.66 1.52
C ILE A 122 -21.74 -15.74 0.49
N MET A 123 -21.85 -14.76 -0.40
CA MET A 123 -22.70 -14.83 -1.59
C MET A 123 -21.85 -14.71 -2.85
N ILE A 124 -21.92 -15.70 -3.72
CA ILE A 124 -21.19 -15.78 -4.98
C ILE A 124 -22.21 -15.61 -6.11
N TYR A 125 -22.03 -14.59 -6.92
CA TYR A 125 -22.84 -14.28 -8.09
C TYR A 125 -22.04 -14.63 -9.35
N HIS A 126 -22.44 -15.67 -10.06
CA HIS A 126 -21.80 -16.12 -11.30
C HIS A 126 -22.47 -15.48 -12.51
N PHE A 127 -21.71 -14.71 -13.29
CA PHE A 127 -22.20 -14.09 -14.52
C PHE A 127 -21.60 -14.77 -15.75
N ASN A 128 -22.34 -14.74 -16.87
CA ASN A 128 -21.81 -15.12 -18.17
C ASN A 128 -21.04 -13.95 -18.84
N GLY A 129 -20.43 -14.22 -20.01
CA GLY A 129 -19.72 -13.21 -20.81
C GLY A 129 -20.57 -12.03 -21.28
N GLU A 130 -21.90 -12.18 -21.33
CA GLU A 130 -22.87 -11.14 -21.68
C GLU A 130 -23.40 -10.37 -20.45
N ARG A 131 -22.79 -10.58 -19.27
CA ARG A 131 -23.20 -9.98 -17.98
C ARG A 131 -24.60 -10.39 -17.51
N ARG A 132 -25.08 -11.55 -17.93
CA ARG A 132 -26.30 -12.17 -17.41
C ARG A 132 -25.96 -13.07 -16.23
N LEU A 133 -26.69 -12.92 -15.14
CA LEU A 133 -26.55 -13.75 -13.94
C LEU A 133 -27.04 -15.17 -14.24
N LEU A 134 -26.17 -16.17 -14.03
CA LEU A 134 -26.47 -17.58 -14.27
C LEU A 134 -26.76 -18.33 -12.99
N SER A 135 -26.01 -18.07 -11.91
CA SER A 135 -26.25 -18.70 -10.62
C SER A 135 -25.87 -17.78 -9.48
N VAL A 136 -26.53 -18.00 -8.34
CA VAL A 136 -26.22 -17.39 -7.06
C VAL A 136 -26.00 -18.52 -6.06
N ARG A 137 -24.83 -18.53 -5.44
CA ARG A 137 -24.49 -19.49 -4.39
C ARG A 137 -24.31 -18.76 -3.08
N ASN A 138 -25.09 -19.11 -2.09
CA ASN A 138 -24.98 -18.63 -0.72
C ASN A 138 -24.31 -19.70 0.15
N ALA A 139 -23.42 -19.32 1.05
CA ALA A 139 -22.79 -20.21 2.01
C ALA A 139 -22.73 -19.54 3.38
N ALA A 140 -23.08 -20.28 4.43
CA ALA A 140 -23.07 -19.76 5.79
C ALA A 140 -21.64 -19.48 6.28
N ALA A 141 -20.71 -20.40 6.00
CA ALA A 141 -19.31 -20.27 6.39
C ALA A 141 -18.38 -20.88 5.33
N ALA A 142 -17.13 -20.43 5.30
CA ALA A 142 -16.09 -21.05 4.51
C ALA A 142 -14.75 -21.07 5.24
N LYS A 143 -14.04 -22.18 5.09
CA LYS A 143 -12.72 -22.39 5.66
C LYS A 143 -11.70 -22.66 4.56
N TYR A 144 -10.58 -21.95 4.59
CA TYR A 144 -9.52 -22.13 3.61
C TYR A 144 -8.71 -23.40 3.91
N ASP A 145 -8.63 -24.32 2.94
CA ASP A 145 -7.76 -25.48 2.98
C ASP A 145 -6.44 -25.17 2.27
N ALA A 146 -5.35 -25.07 3.04
CA ALA A 146 -4.03 -24.72 2.53
C ALA A 146 -3.36 -25.84 1.73
N GLU A 147 -3.70 -27.12 1.98
CA GLU A 147 -3.14 -28.26 1.25
C GLU A 147 -3.69 -28.33 -0.17
N HIS A 148 -5.00 -28.09 -0.31
CA HIS A 148 -5.71 -28.21 -1.58
C HIS A 148 -5.89 -26.85 -2.28
N LYS A 149 -5.53 -25.74 -1.61
CA LYS A 149 -5.68 -24.36 -2.10
C LYS A 149 -7.11 -24.02 -2.55
N VAL A 150 -8.09 -24.52 -1.80
CA VAL A 150 -9.52 -24.31 -2.06
C VAL A 150 -10.24 -23.85 -0.79
N TRP A 151 -11.35 -23.13 -0.97
CA TRP A 151 -12.24 -22.83 0.13
C TRP A 151 -13.29 -23.94 0.27
N ARG A 152 -13.39 -24.52 1.46
CA ARG A 152 -14.50 -25.42 1.81
C ARG A 152 -15.65 -24.61 2.37
N LEU A 153 -16.73 -24.54 1.60
CA LEU A 153 -17.98 -23.91 1.98
C LEU A 153 -18.83 -24.87 2.83
N SER A 154 -19.50 -24.35 3.85
CA SER A 154 -20.43 -25.08 4.71
C SER A 154 -21.84 -24.48 4.58
N GLN A 155 -22.85 -25.35 4.51
CA GLN A 155 -24.26 -24.98 4.28
C GLN A 155 -24.43 -24.12 3.04
N VAL A 156 -24.33 -24.77 1.88
CA VAL A 156 -24.35 -24.12 0.57
C VAL A 156 -25.74 -24.23 -0.04
N ASP A 157 -26.33 -23.09 -0.35
CA ASP A 157 -27.56 -22.97 -1.11
C ASP A 157 -27.24 -22.40 -2.49
N GLU A 158 -27.46 -23.17 -3.54
CA GLU A 158 -27.24 -22.73 -4.92
C GLU A 158 -28.56 -22.56 -5.64
N SER A 159 -28.77 -21.36 -6.19
CA SER A 159 -29.89 -21.03 -7.06
C SER A 159 -29.38 -20.87 -8.49
N ASN A 160 -29.88 -21.69 -9.41
CA ASN A 160 -29.59 -21.57 -10.83
C ASN A 160 -30.69 -20.75 -11.51
N LEU A 161 -30.27 -19.64 -12.13
CA LEU A 161 -31.11 -18.65 -12.83
C LEU A 161 -30.89 -18.68 -14.36
N SER A 162 -30.25 -19.74 -14.88
CA SER A 162 -29.97 -19.88 -16.32
C SER A 162 -31.25 -19.95 -17.16
N ASP A 163 -32.32 -20.54 -16.62
CA ASP A 163 -33.64 -20.58 -17.27
C ASP A 163 -34.51 -19.38 -16.81
N PRO A 164 -34.95 -18.51 -17.74
CA PRO A 164 -35.83 -17.39 -17.39
C PRO A 164 -37.21 -17.79 -16.85
N LYS A 165 -37.61 -19.07 -16.96
CA LYS A 165 -38.93 -19.56 -16.52
C LYS A 165 -38.91 -20.37 -15.24
N GLN A 166 -37.75 -20.86 -14.80
CA GLN A 166 -37.62 -21.69 -13.60
C GLN A 166 -36.31 -21.41 -12.87
N ILE A 167 -36.41 -21.19 -11.56
CA ILE A 167 -35.25 -21.12 -10.67
C ILE A 167 -35.16 -22.48 -9.99
N THR A 168 -34.09 -23.23 -10.26
CA THR A 168 -33.82 -24.50 -9.56
C THR A 168 -32.87 -24.24 -8.41
N GLY A 169 -33.24 -24.71 -7.22
CA GLY A 169 -32.44 -24.60 -6.00
C GLY A 169 -31.84 -25.95 -5.61
N SER A 170 -30.57 -25.98 -5.24
CA SER A 170 -29.92 -27.14 -4.63
C SER A 170 -29.34 -26.74 -3.28
N GLN A 171 -29.57 -27.54 -2.25
CA GLN A 171 -28.96 -27.36 -0.94
C GLN A 171 -27.94 -28.47 -0.70
N THR A 172 -26.75 -28.11 -0.25
CA THR A 172 -25.69 -29.08 0.04
C THR A 172 -24.99 -28.71 1.33
N VAL A 173 -24.64 -29.70 2.14
CA VAL A 173 -24.01 -29.48 3.45
C VAL A 173 -22.58 -28.94 3.32
N SER A 174 -21.86 -29.36 2.27
CA SER A 174 -20.48 -28.97 1.99
C SER A 174 -20.30 -28.71 0.50
N GLY A 175 -19.50 -27.71 0.14
CA GLY A 175 -19.12 -27.43 -1.24
C GLY A 175 -17.68 -26.97 -1.34
N GLU A 176 -17.08 -27.15 -2.51
CA GLU A 176 -15.76 -26.62 -2.80
C GLU A 176 -15.86 -25.36 -3.66
N TRP A 177 -15.11 -24.34 -3.27
CA TRP A 177 -14.99 -23.09 -4.02
C TRP A 177 -13.53 -22.89 -4.42
N GLN A 178 -13.28 -23.15 -5.70
CA GLN A 178 -11.97 -22.97 -6.31
C GLN A 178 -11.88 -21.55 -6.87
N THR A 179 -11.18 -20.68 -6.15
CA THR A 179 -11.01 -19.26 -6.50
C THR A 179 -9.54 -18.86 -6.39
N ASN A 180 -9.17 -17.82 -7.14
CA ASN A 180 -7.87 -17.17 -6.97
C ASN A 180 -7.81 -16.27 -5.72
N LEU A 181 -8.91 -16.12 -4.98
CA LEU A 181 -9.02 -15.31 -3.78
C LEU A 181 -8.42 -16.06 -2.57
N THR A 182 -7.13 -15.88 -2.32
CA THR A 182 -6.46 -16.46 -1.13
C THR A 182 -6.65 -15.55 0.10
N PRO A 183 -6.52 -16.09 1.34
CA PRO A 183 -6.50 -15.32 2.58
C PRO A 183 -5.63 -14.06 2.53
N ASP A 184 -4.42 -14.18 1.99
CA ASP A 184 -3.49 -13.06 1.82
C ASP A 184 -4.07 -11.94 0.96
N LYS A 185 -4.91 -12.26 -0.03
CA LYS A 185 -5.55 -11.28 -0.91
C LYS A 185 -6.77 -10.66 -0.26
N LEU A 186 -7.55 -11.42 0.52
CA LEU A 186 -8.67 -10.89 1.31
C LEU A 186 -8.19 -9.85 2.33
N GLY A 187 -7.09 -10.12 3.02
CA GLY A 187 -6.46 -9.16 3.94
C GLY A 187 -6.02 -7.87 3.26
N VAL A 188 -5.61 -7.93 1.99
CA VAL A 188 -5.24 -6.75 1.19
C VAL A 188 -6.45 -5.96 0.70
N VAL A 189 -7.59 -6.60 0.43
CA VAL A 189 -8.83 -5.90 0.04
C VAL A 189 -9.36 -5.02 1.18
N ALA A 190 -9.11 -5.39 2.44
CA ALA A 190 -9.45 -4.58 3.62
C ALA A 190 -8.43 -3.45 3.92
N LEU A 191 -7.28 -3.42 3.25
CA LEU A 191 -6.20 -2.47 3.51
C LEU A 191 -6.16 -1.37 2.44
N ASP A 192 -6.06 -0.10 2.87
CA ASP A 192 -5.83 0.99 1.93
C ASP A 192 -4.54 0.76 1.10
N PRO A 193 -4.54 1.13 -0.19
CA PRO A 193 -3.38 1.05 -1.07
C PRO A 193 -2.10 1.67 -0.50
N ASP A 194 -2.25 2.67 0.39
CA ASP A 194 -1.14 3.48 0.89
C ASP A 194 -0.29 2.75 1.95
N SER A 195 -0.81 1.72 2.64
CA SER A 195 -0.09 0.99 3.70
C SER A 195 0.65 -0.26 3.26
N LEU A 196 0.56 -0.64 1.99
CA LEU A 196 1.22 -1.84 1.50
C LEU A 196 2.70 -1.57 1.21
N SER A 197 3.56 -2.56 1.42
CA SER A 197 4.96 -2.54 0.97
C SER A 197 5.04 -2.51 -0.56
N ILE A 198 6.21 -2.21 -1.14
CA ILE A 198 6.38 -2.19 -2.60
C ILE A 198 6.16 -3.60 -3.18
N SER A 199 6.67 -4.61 -2.49
CA SER A 199 6.45 -6.03 -2.79
C SER A 199 4.96 -6.42 -2.77
N GLY A 200 4.22 -5.98 -1.74
CA GLY A 200 2.77 -6.21 -1.63
C GLY A 200 1.96 -5.52 -2.73
N LEU A 201 2.32 -4.28 -3.08
CA LEU A 201 1.71 -3.53 -4.17
C LEU A 201 1.88 -4.26 -5.51
N TYR A 202 3.07 -4.80 -5.79
CA TYR A 202 3.33 -5.54 -7.02
C TYR A 202 2.45 -6.80 -7.13
N GLY A 203 2.36 -7.59 -6.06
CA GLY A 203 1.51 -8.78 -6.00
C GLY A 203 0.03 -8.44 -6.22
N TYR A 204 -0.45 -7.34 -5.64
CA TYR A 204 -1.83 -6.91 -5.77
C TYR A 204 -2.15 -6.33 -7.15
N ILE A 205 -1.24 -5.55 -7.75
CA ILE A 205 -1.38 -5.07 -9.14
C ILE A 205 -1.52 -6.25 -10.11
N LYS A 206 -0.74 -7.33 -9.91
CA LYS A 206 -0.86 -8.54 -10.73
C LYS A 206 -2.26 -9.17 -10.59
N TYR A 207 -2.78 -9.25 -9.38
CA TYR A 207 -4.14 -9.75 -9.13
C TYR A 207 -5.20 -8.88 -9.79
N LEU A 208 -5.17 -7.55 -9.60
CA LEU A 208 -6.14 -6.63 -10.22
C LEU A 208 -6.13 -6.71 -11.74
N LYS A 209 -4.95 -6.85 -12.36
CA LYS A 209 -4.82 -7.05 -13.82
C LYS A 209 -5.46 -8.37 -14.27
N THR A 210 -5.26 -9.46 -13.54
CA THR A 210 -5.88 -10.76 -13.84
C THR A 210 -7.40 -10.72 -13.67
N SER A 211 -7.93 -9.97 -12.70
CA SER A 211 -9.37 -9.79 -12.47
C SER A 211 -10.02 -8.74 -13.40
N GLY A 212 -9.25 -8.11 -14.29
CA GLY A 212 -9.74 -7.09 -15.22
C GLY A 212 -10.20 -5.79 -14.53
N GLN A 213 -9.62 -5.45 -13.36
CA GLN A 213 -9.91 -4.22 -12.63
C GLN A 213 -8.90 -3.10 -12.94
N ASP A 214 -9.29 -1.83 -12.73
CA ASP A 214 -8.38 -0.71 -12.91
C ASP A 214 -7.31 -0.70 -11.80
N SER A 215 -6.06 -0.95 -12.20
CA SER A 215 -4.90 -0.98 -11.31
C SER A 215 -4.07 0.30 -11.34
N ARG A 216 -4.48 1.36 -12.06
CA ARG A 216 -3.69 2.58 -12.24
C ARG A 216 -3.34 3.27 -10.93
N ARG A 217 -4.27 3.35 -9.97
CA ARG A 217 -4.03 3.98 -8.66
C ARG A 217 -2.92 3.26 -7.89
N TYR A 218 -2.95 1.93 -7.88
CA TYR A 218 -1.94 1.11 -7.21
C TYR A 218 -0.58 1.18 -7.91
N GLN A 219 -0.57 1.21 -9.25
CA GLN A 219 0.64 1.41 -10.04
C GLN A 219 1.28 2.78 -9.73
N LEU A 220 0.48 3.85 -9.68
CA LEU A 220 0.97 5.19 -9.36
C LEU A 220 1.60 5.23 -7.96
N ASN A 221 0.96 4.63 -6.97
CA ASN A 221 1.51 4.53 -5.61
C ASN A 221 2.82 3.73 -5.57
N MET A 222 2.90 2.61 -6.29
CA MET A 222 4.12 1.81 -6.40
C MET A 222 5.27 2.63 -6.99
N TRP A 223 5.02 3.31 -8.12
CA TRP A 223 6.01 4.19 -8.75
C TRP A 223 6.40 5.35 -7.85
N SER A 224 5.44 5.99 -7.18
CA SER A 224 5.70 7.05 -6.21
C SER A 224 6.63 6.58 -5.08
N LYS A 225 6.42 5.38 -4.52
CA LYS A 225 7.31 4.78 -3.50
C LYS A 225 8.70 4.46 -4.05
N ILE A 226 8.80 3.94 -5.27
CA ILE A 226 10.10 3.63 -5.92
C ILE A 226 10.90 4.92 -6.20
N PHE A 227 10.23 5.99 -6.62
CA PHE A 227 10.86 7.28 -6.91
C PHE A 227 11.04 8.19 -5.68
N ALA A 228 10.50 7.82 -4.51
CA ALA A 228 10.67 8.60 -3.28
C ALA A 228 12.14 8.88 -2.93
N PRO A 229 13.10 7.94 -3.03
CA PRO A 229 14.50 8.24 -2.73
C PRO A 229 15.16 9.13 -3.80
N VAL A 230 14.69 9.04 -5.05
CA VAL A 230 15.11 9.95 -6.12
C VAL A 230 14.63 11.36 -5.81
N SER A 231 13.41 11.53 -5.29
CA SER A 231 12.91 12.86 -4.91
C SER A 231 13.75 13.49 -3.80
N VAL A 232 14.25 12.70 -2.84
CA VAL A 232 15.18 13.18 -1.79
C VAL A 232 16.49 13.71 -2.39
N ALA A 233 17.06 12.97 -3.34
CA ALA A 233 18.27 13.40 -4.06
C ALA A 233 18.03 14.68 -4.88
N VAL A 234 16.88 14.77 -5.58
CA VAL A 234 16.48 15.95 -6.34
C VAL A 234 16.29 17.16 -5.43
N MET A 235 15.65 16.99 -4.28
CA MET A 235 15.46 18.06 -3.30
C MET A 235 16.79 18.58 -2.75
N MET A 236 17.76 17.71 -2.48
CA MET A 236 19.10 18.15 -2.08
C MET A 236 19.84 18.88 -3.21
N LEU A 237 19.74 18.41 -4.45
CA LEU A 237 20.30 19.12 -5.61
C LEU A 237 19.66 20.52 -5.77
N MET A 238 18.36 20.64 -5.54
CA MET A 238 17.66 21.93 -5.55
C MET A 238 18.17 22.87 -4.47
N ALA A 239 18.31 22.41 -3.23
CA ALA A 239 18.93 23.20 -2.15
C ALA A 239 20.32 23.71 -2.56
N LEU A 240 21.12 22.84 -3.16
CA LEU A 240 22.45 23.17 -3.64
C LEU A 240 22.42 24.25 -4.73
N SER A 241 21.52 24.10 -5.71
CA SER A 241 21.29 25.11 -6.76
C SER A 241 20.85 26.46 -6.18
N PHE A 242 20.08 26.46 -5.08
CA PHE A 242 19.67 27.69 -4.42
C PHE A 242 20.84 28.41 -3.73
N ILE A 243 21.69 27.69 -2.99
CA ILE A 243 22.87 28.28 -2.34
C ILE A 243 23.89 28.80 -3.36
N PHE A 244 24.17 28.04 -4.42
CA PHE A 244 25.18 28.42 -5.41
C PHE A 244 24.66 29.34 -6.53
N GLY A 245 23.34 29.50 -6.62
CA GLY A 245 22.66 30.36 -7.58
C GLY A 245 22.13 31.66 -6.95
N PRO A 246 20.83 31.96 -7.06
CA PRO A 246 20.28 33.30 -6.81
C PRO A 246 20.23 33.75 -5.34
N LEU A 247 20.32 32.86 -4.34
CA LEU A 247 20.20 33.25 -2.93
C LEU A 247 21.48 33.82 -2.30
N ARG A 248 22.58 33.95 -3.06
CA ARG A 248 23.83 34.51 -2.53
C ARG A 248 23.70 35.96 -2.04
N SER A 249 22.70 36.70 -2.52
CA SER A 249 22.47 38.12 -2.16
C SER A 249 21.27 38.37 -1.23
N VAL A 250 20.53 37.34 -0.82
CA VAL A 250 19.41 37.53 0.11
C VAL A 250 19.98 37.63 1.53
N ARG A 251 20.23 38.87 1.97
CA ARG A 251 20.46 39.18 3.37
C ARG A 251 19.20 38.80 4.14
N TRP A 252 19.30 37.82 5.01
CA TRP A 252 18.34 37.63 6.09
C TRP A 252 18.48 38.86 6.99
N ALA A 253 17.58 39.83 6.77
CA ALA A 253 17.37 40.96 7.66
C ALA A 253 16.46 40.54 8.81
#